data_AF-A0AAV7WNL6-F1
#
_entry.id   AF-A0AAV7WNL6-F1
#
_cell.length_a   1.000
_cell.length_b   1.000
_cell.length_c   1.000
_cell.angle_alpha   90.00
_cell.angle_beta   90.00
_cell.angle_gamma   90.00
#
_symmetry.space_group_name_H-M   'P 1'
#
loop_
_entity.id
_entity.type
_entity.pdbx_description
1 polymer ?
#
loop_
_entity_poly.entity_id
_entity_poly.type
_entity_poly.pdbx_seq_one_letter_code
_entity_poly.pdbx_strand_id
1 'polypeptide(L)'
;MSHREAQGECESPCEVPGTALAPTPAPPPEPAMDQCVTVERELEKVLHKFSGYGQHSERSLEELIDYTSGLRREILQTASQEGELSGTLSLVLTQCCKRIKDTVQKLASDHKDIHSSVSRVGKAIDKASPSPAPHPATPSDPCLPLYPLRRRSHVLSHDVERPPGEPGGRVVQGQRENRTQAINFGVRQSQPNFDSDISSVGIDGCWQTDSQRILSEVMVEHFFRQGMLDVAEELCQEAGLSIDSSQKEPFVELNRILEGLKVRVLRPALEWAVSNREMLMAQNSSLEFKLHRLYFISLLMGGTQNQREALQYAKNFQPFAVNHQKDIQVLMGSLVYLRQGIENSPYVHLLDANQWADICDIFTRDACALLGLSVESPLSVSFSAGCVALPALINIKAVIEQRQCTGVWNQKDELPIEVDLGKKCWYHSIFACPILRQQTTENNPPMKLVCGHIISRDALNKMFNGSKLKCPYCPMEQSPGDAKQIFF
;
A
#
# COMPACT_ATOMS: atom_id res chain seq x y z
N MET A 1 60.70 68.22 -29.03
CA MET A 1 60.34 66.95 -29.71
C MET A 1 60.46 65.83 -28.69
N SER A 2 59.42 65.00 -28.62
CA SER A 2 59.23 63.76 -27.85
C SER A 2 59.01 63.80 -26.34
N HIS A 3 57.97 63.05 -25.96
CA HIS A 3 57.17 63.01 -24.75
C HIS A 3 57.61 61.97 -23.69
N ARG A 4 57.39 62.37 -22.42
CA ARG A 4 56.78 61.66 -21.25
C ARG A 4 57.39 60.33 -20.75
N GLU A 5 57.95 60.26 -19.53
CA GLU A 5 57.38 60.31 -18.15
C GLU A 5 56.93 58.93 -17.62
N ALA A 6 57.59 58.48 -16.52
CA ALA A 6 57.02 57.61 -15.49
C ALA A 6 57.85 57.70 -14.18
N GLN A 7 57.22 58.21 -13.11
CA GLN A 7 57.53 58.07 -11.67
C GLN A 7 56.56 57.01 -11.11
N GLY A 8 56.74 56.22 -10.06
CA GLY A 8 57.38 56.29 -8.72
C GLY A 8 56.83 55.05 -7.92
N GLU A 9 57.65 54.32 -7.13
CA GLU A 9 57.68 54.26 -5.64
C GLU A 9 56.31 53.99 -4.94
N CYS A 10 56.09 53.20 -3.86
CA CYS A 10 56.88 52.38 -2.93
C CYS A 10 55.94 51.48 -2.06
N GLU A 11 56.46 50.34 -1.56
CA GLU A 11 56.28 49.64 -0.25
C GLU A 11 54.96 48.97 0.30
N SER A 12 55.15 47.68 0.72
CA SER A 12 54.54 46.89 1.86
C SER A 12 53.19 46.14 1.69
N PRO A 13 52.75 45.21 2.61
CA PRO A 13 53.28 43.88 2.99
C PRO A 13 52.20 42.72 3.02
N CYS A 14 52.64 41.48 3.31
CA CYS A 14 51.92 40.19 3.54
C CYS A 14 50.36 40.15 3.68
N GLU A 15 49.70 39.35 2.83
CA GLU A 15 48.27 38.93 2.92
C GLU A 15 48.07 37.42 3.19
N VAL A 16 46.92 37.12 3.80
CA VAL A 16 46.43 35.86 4.39
C VAL A 16 46.02 34.82 3.31
N PRO A 17 46.14 33.49 3.52
CA PRO A 17 45.68 32.50 2.54
C PRO A 17 44.15 32.44 2.48
N GLY A 18 43.59 32.71 1.30
CA GLY A 18 42.16 32.65 1.02
C GLY A 18 41.59 31.22 1.01
N THR A 19 40.46 31.07 1.69
CA THR A 19 39.52 29.95 1.62
C THR A 19 39.09 29.67 0.17
N ALA A 20 39.40 28.48 -0.34
CA ALA A 20 38.93 28.02 -1.64
C ALA A 20 37.40 27.77 -1.60
N LEU A 21 36.65 28.50 -2.43
CA LEU A 21 35.25 28.17 -2.73
C LEU A 21 35.19 26.79 -3.43
N ALA A 22 34.30 25.92 -2.93
CA ALA A 22 33.93 24.70 -3.64
C ALA A 22 33.22 25.06 -4.97
N PRO A 23 33.50 24.36 -6.08
CA PRO A 23 32.86 24.63 -7.35
C PRO A 23 31.37 24.26 -7.30
N THR A 24 30.52 25.12 -7.85
CA THR A 24 29.10 24.83 -8.12
C THR A 24 28.97 23.59 -9.02
N PRO A 25 27.97 22.71 -8.78
CA PRO A 25 27.77 21.55 -9.64
C PRO A 25 27.38 22.02 -11.04
N ALA A 26 28.11 21.52 -12.05
CA ALA A 26 27.83 21.80 -13.45
C ALA A 26 26.42 21.30 -13.85
N PRO A 27 25.70 22.01 -14.72
CA PRO A 27 24.42 21.54 -15.24
C PRO A 27 24.60 20.20 -15.98
N PRO A 28 23.60 19.30 -15.93
CA PRO A 28 23.68 18.01 -16.61
C PRO A 28 23.83 18.21 -18.13
N PRO A 29 24.48 17.26 -18.84
CA PRO A 29 24.76 17.40 -20.27
C PRO A 29 23.47 17.48 -21.10
N GLU A 30 23.44 18.37 -22.10
CA GLU A 30 22.32 18.65 -23.03
C GLU A 30 21.50 17.42 -23.51
N PRO A 31 22.06 16.24 -23.86
CA PRO A 31 21.26 15.09 -24.30
C PRO A 31 20.34 14.48 -23.23
N ALA A 32 20.60 14.69 -21.94
CA ALA A 32 19.71 14.24 -20.86
C ALA A 32 18.49 15.16 -20.71
N MET A 33 18.65 16.45 -21.01
CA MET A 33 17.58 17.45 -20.94
C MET A 33 16.51 17.20 -22.01
N ASP A 34 16.92 16.89 -23.25
CA ASP A 34 16.02 16.56 -24.37
C ASP A 34 15.19 15.28 -24.12
N GLN A 35 15.75 14.30 -23.41
CA GLN A 35 15.06 13.07 -23.06
C GLN A 35 14.02 13.29 -21.96
N CYS A 36 14.32 14.13 -20.96
CA CYS A 36 13.35 14.54 -19.96
C CYS A 36 12.19 15.34 -20.57
N VAL A 37 12.48 16.28 -21.48
CA VAL A 37 11.46 17.04 -22.21
C VAL A 37 10.55 16.12 -23.06
N THR A 38 11.11 15.03 -23.59
CA THR A 38 10.33 14.03 -24.33
C THR A 38 9.37 13.26 -23.41
N VAL A 39 9.81 12.89 -22.21
CA VAL A 39 8.96 12.24 -21.19
C VAL A 39 7.85 13.18 -20.73
N GLU A 40 8.17 14.44 -20.46
CA GLU A 40 7.20 15.47 -20.06
C GLU A 40 6.13 15.67 -21.13
N ARG A 41 6.53 15.76 -22.41
CA ARG A 41 5.60 15.88 -23.54
C ARG A 41 4.67 14.67 -23.70
N GLU A 42 5.17 13.45 -23.51
CA GLU A 42 4.32 12.26 -23.56
C GLU A 42 3.40 12.16 -22.33
N LEU A 43 3.85 12.62 -21.16
CA LEU A 43 3.04 12.70 -19.95
C LEU A 43 1.89 13.71 -20.11
N GLU A 44 2.15 14.89 -20.65
CA GLU A 44 1.10 15.90 -20.93
C GLU A 44 0.03 15.36 -21.89
N LYS A 45 0.42 14.63 -22.93
CA LYS A 45 -0.54 13.98 -23.85
C LYS A 45 -1.42 12.96 -23.14
N VAL A 46 -0.86 12.20 -22.21
CA VAL A 46 -1.60 11.23 -21.40
C VAL A 46 -2.57 11.96 -20.46
N LEU A 47 -2.11 13.00 -19.76
CA LEU A 47 -2.94 13.81 -18.87
C LEU A 47 -4.13 14.46 -19.61
N HIS A 48 -3.90 14.98 -20.81
CA HIS A 48 -4.95 15.53 -21.65
C HIS A 48 -5.99 14.47 -22.06
N LYS A 49 -5.54 13.28 -22.45
CA LYS A 49 -6.44 12.15 -22.76
C LYS A 49 -7.24 11.68 -21.55
N PHE A 50 -6.62 11.59 -20.38
CA PHE A 50 -7.32 11.24 -19.13
C PHE A 50 -8.36 12.28 -18.76
N SER A 51 -8.03 13.57 -18.87
CA SER A 51 -8.99 14.65 -18.62
C SER A 51 -10.16 14.60 -19.60
N GLY A 52 -9.90 14.37 -20.89
CA GLY A 52 -10.95 14.27 -21.90
C GLY A 52 -11.85 13.05 -21.71
N TYR A 53 -11.26 11.89 -21.39
CA TYR A 53 -12.02 10.69 -21.06
C TYR A 53 -12.84 10.88 -19.79
N GLY A 54 -12.26 11.49 -18.74
CA GLY A 54 -12.96 11.80 -17.50
C GLY A 54 -14.24 12.60 -17.77
N GLN A 55 -14.12 13.71 -18.48
CA GLN A 55 -15.28 14.54 -18.86
C GLN A 55 -16.31 13.79 -19.72
N HIS A 56 -15.87 12.93 -20.65
CA HIS A 56 -16.77 12.12 -21.46
C HIS A 56 -17.51 11.05 -20.63
N SER A 57 -16.79 10.39 -19.72
CA SER A 57 -17.32 9.36 -18.84
C SER A 57 -18.33 9.94 -17.86
N GLU A 58 -18.02 11.07 -17.24
CA GLU A 58 -18.90 11.79 -16.31
C GLU A 58 -20.20 12.18 -17.02
N ARG A 59 -20.12 12.84 -18.17
CA ARG A 59 -21.32 13.20 -18.96
C ARG A 59 -22.15 11.98 -19.37
N SER A 60 -21.50 10.90 -19.82
CA SER A 60 -22.23 9.69 -20.27
C SER A 60 -22.92 8.98 -19.11
N LEU A 61 -22.32 9.01 -17.92
CA LEU A 61 -22.92 8.46 -16.70
C LEU A 61 -24.04 9.36 -16.17
N GLU A 62 -23.89 10.67 -16.19
CA GLU A 62 -24.95 11.64 -15.87
C GLU A 62 -26.18 11.43 -16.76
N GLU A 63 -25.99 11.37 -18.08
CA GLU A 63 -27.10 11.11 -19.03
C GLU A 63 -27.80 9.77 -18.76
N LEU A 64 -27.05 8.75 -18.33
CA LEU A 64 -27.59 7.44 -18.00
C LEU A 64 -28.35 7.46 -16.68
N ILE A 65 -27.84 8.18 -15.67
CA ILE A 65 -28.50 8.39 -14.37
C ILE A 65 -29.81 9.16 -14.58
N ASP A 66 -29.80 10.22 -15.38
CA ASP A 66 -30.98 11.02 -15.70
C ASP A 66 -32.04 10.19 -16.41
N TYR A 67 -31.63 9.39 -17.40
CA TYR A 67 -32.53 8.48 -18.11
C TYR A 67 -33.16 7.44 -17.17
N THR A 68 -32.34 6.80 -16.34
CA THR A 68 -32.81 5.75 -15.40
C THR A 68 -33.71 6.34 -14.30
N SER A 69 -33.37 7.53 -13.81
CA SER A 69 -34.16 8.26 -12.81
C SER A 69 -35.48 8.77 -13.38
N GLY A 70 -35.48 9.23 -14.64
CA GLY A 70 -36.70 9.55 -15.38
C GLY A 70 -37.63 8.35 -15.48
N LEU A 71 -37.10 7.20 -15.91
CA LEU A 71 -37.84 5.95 -16.01
C LEU A 71 -38.43 5.51 -14.66
N ARG A 72 -37.63 5.59 -13.59
CA ARG A 72 -38.07 5.28 -12.22
C ARG A 72 -39.25 6.15 -11.81
N ARG A 73 -39.22 7.46 -12.09
CA ARG A 73 -40.33 8.38 -11.77
C ARG A 73 -41.60 8.02 -12.53
N GLU A 74 -41.50 7.72 -13.82
CA GLU A 74 -42.66 7.32 -14.65
C GLU A 74 -43.28 6.00 -14.18
N ILE A 75 -42.44 5.02 -13.81
CA ILE A 75 -42.90 3.73 -13.26
C ILE A 75 -43.62 3.93 -11.92
N LEU A 76 -43.05 4.74 -11.02
CA LEU A 76 -43.66 5.02 -9.71
C LEU A 76 -44.98 5.79 -9.83
N GLN A 77 -45.12 6.67 -10.82
CA GLN A 77 -46.38 7.37 -11.10
C GLN A 77 -47.46 6.42 -11.66
N THR A 78 -47.06 5.45 -12.49
CA THR A 78 -47.98 4.51 -13.16
C THR A 78 -48.40 3.35 -12.24
N ALA A 79 -47.52 2.92 -11.33
CA ALA A 79 -47.76 1.84 -10.37
C ALA A 79 -48.87 2.13 -9.32
N SER A 80 -49.42 3.34 -9.31
CA SER A 80 -50.55 3.70 -8.43
C SER A 80 -51.91 3.20 -8.95
N GLN A 81 -52.00 2.62 -10.15
CA GLN A 81 -53.30 2.24 -10.75
C GLN A 81 -53.53 0.76 -11.11
N GLU A 82 -52.54 -0.13 -11.21
CA GLU A 82 -52.81 -1.59 -11.39
C GLU A 82 -51.57 -2.45 -11.09
N GLY A 83 -51.76 -3.53 -10.33
CA GLY A 83 -50.70 -4.32 -9.67
C GLY A 83 -50.02 -5.41 -10.49
N GLU A 84 -50.02 -5.34 -11.82
CA GLU A 84 -49.26 -6.27 -12.67
C GLU A 84 -48.37 -5.50 -13.67
N LEU A 85 -47.10 -5.92 -13.78
CA LEU A 85 -46.14 -5.37 -14.75
C LEU A 85 -46.67 -5.62 -16.17
N SER A 86 -47.34 -4.63 -16.75
CA SER A 86 -47.76 -4.64 -18.16
C SER A 86 -46.57 -5.03 -19.06
N GLY A 87 -46.78 -5.88 -20.07
CA GLY A 87 -45.71 -6.34 -20.98
C GLY A 87 -44.89 -5.20 -21.60
N THR A 88 -45.48 -4.02 -21.72
CA THR A 88 -44.82 -2.77 -22.13
C THR A 88 -43.75 -2.31 -21.12
N LEU A 89 -44.03 -2.36 -19.81
CA LEU A 89 -43.07 -1.98 -18.76
C LEU A 89 -41.87 -2.93 -18.71
N SER A 90 -42.12 -4.24 -18.87
CA SER A 90 -41.05 -5.24 -18.96
C SER A 90 -40.14 -5.00 -20.17
N LEU A 91 -40.71 -4.66 -21.32
CA LEU A 91 -39.94 -4.31 -22.52
C LEU A 91 -39.09 -3.04 -22.30
N VAL A 92 -39.66 -2.01 -21.68
CA VAL A 92 -38.98 -0.74 -21.38
C VAL A 92 -37.83 -0.94 -20.38
N LEU A 93 -38.03 -1.73 -19.33
CA LEU A 93 -36.97 -2.09 -18.38
C LEU A 93 -35.86 -2.90 -19.05
N THR A 94 -36.20 -3.84 -19.93
CA THR A 94 -35.22 -4.61 -20.70
C THR A 94 -34.38 -3.71 -21.61
N GLN A 95 -35.01 -2.73 -22.26
CA GLN A 95 -34.31 -1.72 -23.08
C GLN A 95 -33.40 -0.82 -22.23
N CYS A 96 -33.86 -0.44 -21.03
CA CYS A 96 -33.06 0.33 -20.07
C CYS A 96 -31.80 -0.45 -19.65
N CYS A 97 -31.95 -1.71 -19.24
CA CYS A 97 -30.82 -2.58 -18.89
C CYS A 97 -29.84 -2.74 -20.06
N LYS A 98 -30.35 -2.90 -21.30
CA LYS A 98 -29.50 -2.98 -22.49
C LYS A 98 -28.72 -1.68 -22.71
N ARG A 99 -29.36 -0.51 -22.58
CA ARG A 99 -28.71 0.79 -22.72
C ARG A 99 -27.63 1.00 -21.65
N ILE A 100 -27.91 0.63 -20.40
CA ILE A 100 -26.90 0.66 -19.32
C ILE A 100 -25.70 -0.19 -19.71
N LYS A 101 -25.94 -1.44 -20.14
CA LYS A 101 -24.88 -2.36 -20.56
C LYS A 101 -24.04 -1.80 -21.71
N ASP A 102 -24.68 -1.32 -22.77
CA ASP A 102 -24.00 -0.81 -23.96
C ASP A 102 -23.16 0.44 -23.65
N THR A 103 -23.69 1.37 -22.82
CA THR A 103 -22.97 2.57 -22.38
C THR A 103 -21.75 2.21 -21.53
N VAL A 104 -21.91 1.33 -20.54
CA VAL A 104 -20.79 0.91 -19.66
C VAL A 104 -19.73 0.15 -20.46
N GLN A 105 -20.13 -0.73 -21.38
CA GLN A 105 -19.19 -1.44 -22.27
C GLN A 105 -18.42 -0.48 -23.17
N LYS A 106 -19.08 0.55 -23.71
CA LYS A 106 -18.41 1.58 -24.52
C LYS A 106 -17.40 2.37 -23.69
N LEU A 107 -17.78 2.83 -22.49
CA LEU A 107 -16.86 3.54 -21.59
C LEU A 107 -15.64 2.68 -21.23
N ALA A 108 -15.82 1.38 -21.01
CA ALA A 108 -14.73 0.44 -20.77
C ALA A 108 -13.81 0.29 -21.99
N SER A 109 -14.38 0.23 -23.20
CA SER A 109 -13.62 0.20 -24.46
C SER A 109 -12.80 1.48 -24.65
N ASP A 110 -13.41 2.64 -24.45
CA ASP A 110 -12.75 3.94 -24.63
C ASP A 110 -11.62 4.15 -23.60
N HIS A 111 -11.76 3.60 -22.38
CA HIS A 111 -10.69 3.58 -21.39
C HIS A 111 -9.48 2.74 -21.86
N LYS A 112 -9.73 1.59 -22.51
CA LYS A 112 -8.68 0.69 -22.99
C LYS A 112 -7.70 1.40 -23.93
N ASP A 113 -8.18 2.32 -24.75
CA ASP A 113 -7.36 3.07 -25.70
C ASP A 113 -6.34 4.00 -25.02
N ILE A 114 -6.57 4.36 -23.75
CA ILE A 114 -5.67 5.19 -22.93
C ILE A 114 -4.43 4.41 -22.49
N HIS A 115 -4.55 3.09 -22.24
CA HIS A 115 -3.43 2.23 -21.82
C HIS A 115 -2.27 2.23 -22.81
N SER A 116 -2.58 2.33 -24.10
CA SER A 116 -1.58 2.41 -25.17
C SER A 116 -0.69 3.66 -25.03
N SER A 117 -1.25 4.75 -24.50
CA SER A 117 -0.57 6.04 -24.31
C SER A 117 0.30 6.01 -23.05
N VAL A 118 -0.19 5.39 -21.97
CA VAL A 118 0.61 5.14 -20.75
C VAL A 118 1.83 4.26 -21.05
N SER A 119 1.67 3.24 -21.90
CA SER A 119 2.79 2.39 -22.34
C SER A 119 3.86 3.16 -23.12
N ARG A 120 3.50 4.21 -23.85
CA ARG A 120 4.47 5.07 -24.56
C ARG A 120 5.28 5.92 -23.60
N VAL A 121 4.68 6.41 -22.51
CA VAL A 121 5.39 7.09 -21.43
C VAL A 121 6.41 6.15 -20.78
N GLY A 122 6.04 4.90 -20.50
CA GLY A 122 6.97 3.88 -20.00
C GLY A 122 8.19 3.70 -20.91
N LYS A 123 7.97 3.53 -22.22
CA LYS A 123 9.06 3.43 -23.21
C LYS A 123 9.93 4.68 -23.30
N ALA A 124 9.35 5.87 -23.14
CA ALA A 124 10.10 7.13 -23.12
C ALA A 124 10.98 7.24 -21.86
N ILE A 125 10.48 6.76 -20.71
CA ILE A 125 11.24 6.68 -19.45
C ILE A 125 12.40 5.68 -19.58
N ASP A 126 12.15 4.48 -20.12
CA ASP A 126 13.18 3.46 -20.32
C ASP A 126 14.32 3.98 -21.22
N LYS A 127 13.98 4.79 -22.23
CA LYS A 127 14.95 5.43 -23.12
C LYS A 127 15.73 6.56 -22.45
N ALA A 128 15.13 7.24 -21.47
CA ALA A 128 15.76 8.30 -20.67
C ALA A 128 16.61 7.75 -19.50
N SER A 129 16.57 6.45 -19.25
CA SER A 129 17.32 5.77 -18.18
C SER A 129 17.87 4.42 -18.67
N PRO A 130 18.89 4.42 -19.55
CA PRO A 130 19.51 3.17 -19.97
C PRO A 130 20.14 2.46 -18.76
N SER A 131 19.82 1.17 -18.60
CA SER A 131 20.43 0.30 -17.60
C SER A 131 21.96 0.30 -17.74
N PRO A 132 22.75 0.31 -16.65
CA PRO A 132 24.20 0.26 -16.74
C PRO A 132 24.65 -1.04 -17.44
N ALA A 133 25.55 -0.92 -18.42
CA ALA A 133 26.13 -2.04 -19.14
C ALA A 133 26.87 -3.00 -18.19
N PRO A 134 26.86 -4.33 -18.46
CA PRO A 134 27.61 -5.28 -17.66
C PRO A 134 29.12 -5.04 -17.82
N HIS A 135 29.84 -4.96 -16.71
CA HIS A 135 31.31 -4.86 -16.70
C HIS A 135 31.96 -6.08 -17.39
N PRO A 136 33.09 -5.91 -18.10
CA PRO A 136 33.77 -7.00 -18.77
C PRO A 136 34.40 -7.95 -17.76
N ALA A 137 34.10 -9.25 -17.90
CA ALA A 137 34.73 -10.33 -17.17
C ALA A 137 36.21 -10.47 -17.58
N THR A 138 37.10 -10.60 -16.60
CA THR A 138 38.45 -11.14 -16.81
C THR A 138 38.50 -12.62 -16.41
N PRO A 139 39.32 -13.46 -17.08
CA PRO A 139 39.12 -14.90 -17.12
C PRO A 139 40.13 -15.68 -16.26
N SER A 140 39.65 -16.69 -15.55
CA SER A 140 40.35 -17.99 -15.39
C SER A 140 39.39 -19.04 -14.84
N ASP A 141 38.99 -19.94 -15.74
CA ASP A 141 38.33 -21.24 -15.56
C ASP A 141 39.24 -22.27 -14.82
N PRO A 142 38.77 -23.49 -14.42
CA PRO A 142 37.60 -24.22 -14.96
C PRO A 142 36.64 -24.93 -13.98
N CYS A 143 35.39 -24.98 -14.42
CA CYS A 143 34.36 -26.05 -14.37
C CYS A 143 34.27 -27.05 -13.20
N LEU A 144 33.09 -27.09 -12.55
CA LEU A 144 32.07 -28.19 -12.52
C LEU A 144 31.18 -28.09 -11.24
N PRO A 145 30.01 -28.74 -11.16
CA PRO A 145 28.74 -28.40 -11.79
C PRO A 145 27.65 -28.00 -10.77
N LEU A 146 26.59 -27.38 -11.29
CA LEU A 146 25.34 -27.01 -10.61
C LEU A 146 24.71 -28.16 -9.81
N TYR A 147 24.45 -27.96 -8.51
CA TYR A 147 23.33 -28.53 -7.76
C TYR A 147 22.85 -27.58 -6.63
N PRO A 148 21.56 -27.63 -6.25
CA PRO A 148 20.85 -26.58 -5.51
C PRO A 148 21.01 -26.70 -4.00
N LEU A 149 21.42 -25.62 -3.33
CA LEU A 149 21.43 -25.49 -1.87
C LEU A 149 20.06 -24.95 -1.41
N ARG A 150 19.15 -25.84 -0.97
CA ARG A 150 18.87 -26.14 0.45
C ARG A 150 19.17 -24.97 1.40
N ARG A 151 18.10 -24.31 1.85
CA ARG A 151 18.06 -23.53 3.08
C ARG A 151 18.59 -24.38 4.23
N ARG A 152 19.66 -23.92 4.88
CA ARG A 152 20.01 -24.32 6.25
C ARG A 152 19.69 -23.15 7.16
N SER A 153 18.72 -23.40 8.02
CA SER A 153 18.44 -22.67 9.25
C SER A 153 19.69 -22.53 10.11
N HIS A 154 20.00 -21.31 10.53
CA HIS A 154 20.62 -21.08 11.83
C HIS A 154 19.98 -19.87 12.49
N VAL A 155 19.76 -20.06 13.78
CA VAL A 155 19.06 -19.22 14.73
C VAL A 155 20.12 -18.63 15.68
N LEU A 156 19.89 -17.37 16.08
CA LEU A 156 20.35 -16.64 17.27
C LEU A 156 21.76 -15.99 17.33
N SER A 157 21.68 -14.66 17.48
CA SER A 157 22.33 -13.81 18.50
C SER A 157 23.49 -12.89 18.08
N HIS A 158 23.33 -11.65 18.57
CA HIS A 158 24.29 -10.59 18.89
C HIS A 158 24.50 -9.40 17.95
N ASP A 159 24.38 -8.24 18.61
CA ASP A 159 24.79 -6.88 18.26
C ASP A 159 26.12 -6.82 17.52
N VAL A 160 26.13 -6.10 16.39
CA VAL A 160 27.32 -5.40 15.90
C VAL A 160 26.88 -4.10 15.22
N GLU A 161 27.47 -3.01 15.68
CA GLU A 161 27.42 -1.65 15.15
C GLU A 161 27.70 -1.59 13.64
N ARG A 162 27.01 -0.68 12.93
CA ARG A 162 27.24 -0.43 11.50
C ARG A 162 28.05 0.88 11.33
N PRO A 163 29.21 0.90 10.66
CA PRO A 163 29.97 2.13 10.44
C PRO A 163 29.33 3.00 9.34
N PRO A 164 29.64 4.32 9.30
CA PRO A 164 29.01 5.27 8.40
C PRO A 164 29.84 5.47 7.11
N GLY A 165 29.15 5.67 5.99
CA GLY A 165 29.76 6.26 4.79
C GLY A 165 29.30 5.62 3.48
N GLU A 166 28.23 6.14 2.89
CA GLU A 166 28.15 6.40 1.44
C GLU A 166 26.92 7.28 1.12
N PRO A 167 26.99 8.21 0.14
CA PRO A 167 25.97 9.24 -0.07
C PRO A 167 24.72 8.71 -0.79
N GLY A 168 23.59 9.31 -0.45
CA GLY A 168 22.28 8.99 -0.99
C GLY A 168 22.17 9.23 -2.50
N GLY A 169 21.80 8.17 -3.22
CA GLY A 169 21.49 8.21 -4.64
C GLY A 169 20.45 7.18 -5.09
N ARG A 170 19.61 6.64 -4.18
CA ARG A 170 18.61 5.61 -4.51
C ARG A 170 17.18 5.86 -4.03
N VAL A 171 16.89 6.97 -3.34
CA VAL A 171 15.55 7.20 -2.77
C VAL A 171 14.58 7.88 -3.76
N VAL A 172 15.09 8.59 -4.77
CA VAL A 172 14.25 9.32 -5.74
C VAL A 172 13.60 8.39 -6.78
N GLN A 173 14.19 7.22 -7.06
CA GLN A 173 13.67 6.27 -8.04
C GLN A 173 12.48 5.46 -7.49
N GLY A 174 12.47 5.16 -6.18
CA GLY A 174 11.39 4.43 -5.52
C GLY A 174 10.06 5.20 -5.42
N GLN A 175 10.06 6.54 -5.41
CA GLN A 175 8.82 7.33 -5.35
C GLN A 175 8.15 7.55 -6.71
N ARG A 176 8.91 7.64 -7.81
CA ARG A 176 8.35 7.57 -9.17
C ARG A 176 7.79 6.18 -9.45
N GLU A 177 8.51 5.13 -9.04
CA GLU A 177 8.02 3.76 -9.10
C GLU A 177 6.77 3.53 -8.25
N ASN A 178 6.65 4.11 -7.05
CA ASN A 178 5.46 3.97 -6.22
C ASN A 178 4.22 4.69 -6.77
N ARG A 179 4.38 5.84 -7.42
CA ARG A 179 3.26 6.58 -8.03
C ARG A 179 2.81 5.94 -9.35
N THR A 180 3.75 5.42 -10.15
CA THR A 180 3.46 4.57 -11.31
C THR A 180 2.95 3.19 -10.90
N GLN A 181 3.36 2.65 -9.75
CA GLN A 181 2.82 1.42 -9.18
C GLN A 181 1.41 1.62 -8.63
N ALA A 182 1.07 2.75 -8.01
CA ALA A 182 -0.30 3.05 -7.55
C ALA A 182 -1.27 3.28 -8.71
N ILE A 183 -0.83 3.97 -9.77
CA ILE A 183 -1.58 4.08 -11.03
C ILE A 183 -1.67 2.70 -11.70
N ASN A 184 -0.58 1.93 -11.76
CA ASN A 184 -0.61 0.54 -12.25
C ASN A 184 -1.39 -0.40 -11.32
N PHE A 185 -1.59 -0.10 -10.03
CA PHE A 185 -2.37 -0.91 -9.09
C PHE A 185 -3.86 -0.66 -9.30
N GLY A 186 -4.28 0.62 -9.40
CA GLY A 186 -5.65 0.98 -9.79
C GLY A 186 -6.01 0.50 -11.19
N VAL A 187 -5.06 0.56 -12.13
CA VAL A 187 -5.22 0.12 -13.52
C VAL A 187 -5.07 -1.42 -13.69
N ARG A 188 -4.39 -2.12 -12.77
CA ARG A 188 -4.37 -3.60 -12.71
C ARG A 188 -5.57 -4.18 -11.95
N GLN A 189 -6.18 -3.43 -11.04
CA GLN A 189 -7.43 -3.82 -10.37
C GLN A 189 -8.64 -3.70 -11.30
N SER A 190 -8.61 -2.81 -12.30
CA SER A 190 -9.50 -2.91 -13.46
C SER A 190 -8.98 -4.00 -14.41
N GLN A 191 -9.12 -5.27 -14.03
CA GLN A 191 -8.91 -6.36 -14.99
C GLN A 191 -9.85 -6.18 -16.20
N PRO A 192 -9.43 -6.49 -17.43
CA PRO A 192 -10.27 -6.37 -18.64
C PRO A 192 -11.43 -7.37 -18.71
N ASN A 193 -11.57 -8.27 -17.73
CA ASN A 193 -12.52 -9.39 -17.81
C ASN A 193 -13.33 -9.51 -16.52
N PHE A 194 -14.10 -8.47 -16.16
CA PHE A 194 -15.29 -8.74 -15.35
C PHE A 194 -16.34 -9.34 -16.28
N ASP A 195 -16.20 -10.64 -16.57
CA ASP A 195 -17.20 -11.38 -17.31
C ASP A 195 -18.47 -11.37 -16.46
N SER A 196 -19.57 -10.83 -16.97
CA SER A 196 -20.76 -10.56 -16.14
C SER A 196 -21.48 -11.84 -15.70
N ASP A 197 -21.06 -13.00 -16.21
CA ASP A 197 -21.68 -14.29 -15.93
C ASP A 197 -20.86 -15.14 -14.93
N ILE A 198 -20.66 -14.56 -13.74
CA ILE A 198 -20.08 -15.25 -12.57
C ILE A 198 -21.11 -16.14 -11.84
N SER A 199 -22.38 -16.14 -12.29
CA SER A 199 -23.46 -16.95 -11.73
C SER A 199 -23.09 -18.43 -11.64
N SER A 200 -22.22 -18.85 -12.55
CA SER A 200 -21.73 -20.20 -12.72
C SER A 200 -20.67 -20.61 -11.68
N VAL A 201 -19.99 -19.69 -10.99
CA VAL A 201 -18.91 -19.97 -10.01
C VAL A 201 -19.43 -19.94 -8.55
N GLY A 202 -20.72 -19.71 -8.34
CA GLY A 202 -21.33 -19.70 -7.01
C GLY A 202 -21.21 -21.05 -6.31
N ILE A 203 -20.78 -21.04 -5.05
CA ILE A 203 -20.85 -22.22 -4.18
C ILE A 203 -22.32 -22.37 -3.74
N ASP A 204 -22.91 -23.55 -3.94
CA ASP A 204 -24.28 -23.83 -3.50
C ASP A 204 -24.42 -23.58 -1.99
N GLY A 205 -25.40 -22.76 -1.61
CA GLY A 205 -25.62 -22.37 -0.21
C GLY A 205 -24.67 -21.29 0.32
N CYS A 206 -23.86 -20.62 -0.51
CA CYS A 206 -23.02 -19.50 -0.07
C CYS A 206 -23.83 -18.32 0.47
N TRP A 207 -25.08 -18.14 0.01
CA TRP A 207 -25.99 -17.06 0.40
C TRP A 207 -27.01 -17.49 1.47
N GLN A 208 -26.61 -18.35 2.41
CA GLN A 208 -27.43 -18.64 3.60
C GLN A 208 -27.56 -17.41 4.50
N THR A 209 -28.58 -17.38 5.35
CA THR A 209 -28.90 -16.24 6.23
C THR A 209 -27.70 -15.81 7.10
N ASP A 210 -26.93 -16.76 7.63
CA ASP A 210 -25.73 -16.46 8.43
C ASP A 210 -24.62 -15.82 7.59
N SER A 211 -24.39 -16.30 6.36
CA SER A 211 -23.40 -15.72 5.45
C SER A 211 -23.77 -14.30 5.00
N GLN A 212 -25.06 -14.06 4.75
CA GLN A 212 -25.56 -12.73 4.41
C GLN A 212 -25.36 -11.75 5.57
N ARG A 213 -25.66 -12.19 6.80
CA ARG A 213 -25.43 -11.41 8.01
C ARG A 213 -23.95 -11.04 8.18
N ILE A 214 -23.04 -12.02 8.06
CA ILE A 214 -21.59 -11.79 8.16
C ILE A 214 -21.11 -10.81 7.09
N LEU A 215 -21.59 -10.96 5.85
CA LEU A 215 -21.25 -10.02 4.78
C LEU A 215 -21.72 -8.60 5.11
N SER A 216 -22.96 -8.43 5.58
CA SER A 216 -23.48 -7.14 5.99
C SER A 216 -22.66 -6.54 7.14
N GLU A 217 -22.27 -7.32 8.14
CA GLU A 217 -21.40 -6.87 9.24
C GLU A 217 -20.03 -6.37 8.71
N VAL A 218 -19.41 -7.13 7.80
CA VAL A 218 -18.13 -6.77 7.16
C VAL A 218 -18.26 -5.52 6.27
N MET A 219 -19.39 -5.37 5.57
CA MET A 219 -19.69 -4.17 4.79
C MET A 219 -19.86 -2.94 5.67
N VAL A 220 -20.60 -3.06 6.78
CA VAL A 220 -20.76 -1.96 7.72
C VAL A 220 -19.43 -1.54 8.32
N GLU A 221 -18.61 -2.49 8.77
CA GLU A 221 -17.26 -2.20 9.28
C GLU A 221 -16.42 -1.48 8.21
N HIS A 222 -16.53 -1.90 6.94
CA HIS A 222 -15.85 -1.23 5.84
C HIS A 222 -16.31 0.22 5.68
N PHE A 223 -17.62 0.50 5.71
CA PHE A 223 -18.15 1.86 5.62
C PHE A 223 -17.70 2.73 6.80
N PHE A 224 -17.68 2.18 8.02
CA PHE A 224 -17.10 2.86 9.17
C PHE A 224 -15.62 3.18 8.97
N ARG A 225 -14.82 2.25 8.44
CA ARG A 225 -13.40 2.49 8.12
C ARG A 225 -13.19 3.56 7.05
N GLN A 226 -14.12 3.73 6.13
CA GLN A 226 -14.06 4.77 5.10
C GLN A 226 -14.63 6.13 5.58
N GLY A 227 -15.19 6.20 6.78
CA GLY A 227 -15.83 7.41 7.31
C GLY A 227 -17.24 7.67 6.78
N MET A 228 -17.83 6.71 6.06
CA MET A 228 -19.21 6.78 5.55
C MET A 228 -20.20 6.30 6.62
N LEU A 229 -20.34 7.11 7.69
CA LEU A 229 -21.11 6.73 8.88
C LEU A 229 -22.61 6.62 8.61
N ASP A 230 -23.15 7.49 7.77
CA ASP A 230 -24.53 7.54 7.33
C ASP A 230 -24.91 6.27 6.53
N VAL A 231 -24.06 5.88 5.57
CA VAL A 231 -24.26 4.66 4.78
C VAL A 231 -24.19 3.42 5.67
N ALA A 232 -23.24 3.39 6.61
CA ALA A 232 -23.11 2.31 7.58
C ALA A 232 -24.37 2.17 8.46
N GLU A 233 -24.92 3.28 8.95
CA GLU A 233 -26.12 3.31 9.79
C GLU A 233 -27.37 2.85 9.03
N GLU A 234 -27.55 3.29 7.78
CA GLU A 234 -28.68 2.86 6.94
C GLU A 234 -28.61 1.35 6.67
N LEU A 235 -27.42 0.85 6.30
CA LEU A 235 -27.21 -0.58 6.07
C LEU A 235 -27.46 -1.42 7.33
N CYS A 236 -27.10 -0.93 8.51
CA CYS A 236 -27.45 -1.58 9.77
C CYS A 236 -28.97 -1.73 9.95
N GLN A 237 -29.72 -0.66 9.67
CA GLN A 237 -31.18 -0.66 9.80
C GLN A 237 -31.83 -1.62 8.81
N GLU A 238 -31.43 -1.57 7.54
CA GLU A 238 -31.96 -2.44 6.49
C GLU A 238 -31.63 -3.92 6.75
N ALA A 239 -30.42 -4.22 7.21
CA ALA A 239 -29.98 -5.59 7.49
C ALA A 239 -30.43 -6.11 8.88
N GLY A 240 -31.09 -5.28 9.70
CA GLY A 240 -31.48 -5.63 11.06
C GLY A 240 -30.29 -5.91 12.00
N LEU A 241 -29.14 -5.28 11.74
CA LEU A 241 -27.92 -5.44 12.53
C LEU A 241 -27.90 -4.47 13.71
N SER A 242 -27.72 -5.00 14.91
CA SER A 242 -27.48 -4.21 16.11
C SER A 242 -25.97 -4.11 16.37
N ILE A 243 -25.33 -3.05 15.88
CA ILE A 243 -23.91 -2.77 16.19
C ILE A 243 -23.83 -1.93 17.45
N ASP A 244 -23.04 -2.39 18.42
CA ASP A 244 -22.85 -1.67 19.67
C ASP A 244 -22.07 -0.36 19.41
N SER A 245 -22.43 0.69 20.14
CA SER A 245 -21.79 2.00 20.00
C SER A 245 -20.29 1.93 20.30
N SER A 246 -19.87 1.02 21.18
CA SER A 246 -18.46 0.78 21.50
C SER A 246 -17.62 0.32 20.31
N GLN A 247 -18.22 -0.38 19.34
CA GLN A 247 -17.52 -0.82 18.12
C GLN A 247 -17.39 0.31 17.09
N LYS A 248 -18.31 1.28 17.14
CA LYS A 248 -18.36 2.43 16.23
C LYS A 248 -17.40 3.55 16.65
N GLU A 249 -17.34 3.86 17.94
CA GLU A 249 -16.55 4.97 18.49
C GLU A 249 -15.09 5.02 18.00
N PRO A 250 -14.34 3.90 17.95
CA PRO A 250 -12.96 3.92 17.48
C PRO A 250 -12.83 4.37 16.03
N PHE A 251 -13.75 3.96 15.15
CA PHE A 251 -13.74 4.37 13.75
C PHE A 251 -14.12 5.84 13.59
N VAL A 252 -15.09 6.33 14.37
CA VAL A 252 -15.48 7.75 14.33
C VAL A 252 -14.30 8.65 14.72
N GLU A 253 -13.60 8.32 15.80
CA GLU A 253 -12.43 9.10 16.25
C GLU A 253 -11.27 9.01 15.24
N LEU A 254 -10.99 7.80 14.72
CA LEU A 254 -9.95 7.59 13.73
C LEU A 254 -10.21 8.40 12.44
N ASN A 255 -11.44 8.38 11.93
CA ASN A 255 -11.82 9.18 10.76
C ASN A 255 -11.77 10.68 11.05
N ARG A 256 -12.21 11.13 12.23
CA ARG A 256 -12.12 12.55 12.63
C ARG A 256 -10.68 13.04 12.57
N ILE A 257 -9.74 12.25 13.08
CA ILE A 257 -8.31 12.59 13.05
C ILE A 257 -7.76 12.54 11.62
N LEU A 258 -8.09 11.50 10.84
CA LEU A 258 -7.64 11.36 9.46
C LEU A 258 -8.14 12.50 8.56
N GLU A 259 -9.41 12.90 8.69
CA GLU A 259 -9.94 14.07 7.98
C GLU A 259 -9.19 15.34 8.38
N GLY A 260 -8.93 15.52 9.67
CA GLY A 260 -8.05 16.59 10.17
C GLY A 260 -6.68 16.60 9.48
N LEU A 261 -6.02 15.45 9.40
CA LEU A 261 -4.73 15.32 8.73
C LEU A 261 -4.80 15.64 7.22
N LYS A 262 -5.87 15.20 6.52
CA LYS A 262 -6.09 15.51 5.09
C LYS A 262 -6.22 17.01 4.84
N VAL A 263 -6.90 17.75 5.73
CA VAL A 263 -7.00 19.22 5.66
C VAL A 263 -5.86 19.96 6.37
N ARG A 264 -4.77 19.25 6.72
CA ARG A 264 -3.55 19.77 7.35
C ARG A 264 -3.72 20.33 8.77
N VAL A 265 -4.73 19.87 9.49
CA VAL A 265 -4.98 20.17 10.90
C VAL A 265 -4.35 19.08 11.77
N LEU A 266 -3.21 19.38 12.38
CA LEU A 266 -2.40 18.41 13.14
C LEU A 266 -2.83 18.21 14.59
N ARG A 267 -3.61 19.13 15.16
CA ARG A 267 -3.91 19.15 16.60
C ARG A 267 -4.59 17.87 17.10
N PRO A 268 -5.66 17.34 16.45
CA PRO A 268 -6.30 16.10 16.91
C PRO A 268 -5.34 14.91 16.89
N ALA A 269 -4.52 14.79 15.85
CA ALA A 269 -3.54 13.72 15.74
C ALA A 269 -2.43 13.82 16.80
N LEU A 270 -1.96 15.03 17.11
CA LEU A 270 -0.98 15.28 18.16
C LEU A 270 -1.52 14.93 19.54
N GLU A 271 -2.73 15.39 19.87
CA GLU A 271 -3.39 15.10 21.15
C GLU A 271 -3.59 13.59 21.33
N TRP A 272 -4.01 12.90 20.28
CA TRP A 272 -4.13 11.45 20.26
C TRP A 272 -2.77 10.77 20.45
N ALA A 273 -1.73 11.19 19.74
CA ALA A 273 -0.40 10.57 19.83
C ALA A 273 0.22 10.75 21.22
N VAL A 274 0.06 11.92 21.82
CA VAL A 274 0.53 12.19 23.20
C VAL A 274 -0.22 11.33 24.21
N SER A 275 -1.54 11.20 24.05
CA SER A 275 -2.37 10.37 24.94
C SER A 275 -2.03 8.89 24.87
N ASN A 276 -1.52 8.42 23.72
CA ASN A 276 -1.15 7.02 23.47
C ASN A 276 0.37 6.78 23.46
N ARG A 277 1.17 7.73 23.95
CA ARG A 277 2.64 7.71 23.84
C ARG A 277 3.29 6.42 24.32
N GLU A 278 2.90 5.93 25.50
CA GLU A 278 3.51 4.72 26.08
C GLU A 278 3.30 3.49 25.19
N MET A 279 2.09 3.34 24.64
CA MET A 279 1.76 2.22 23.76
C MET A 279 2.45 2.37 22.39
N LEU A 280 2.53 3.59 21.85
CA LEU A 280 3.26 3.88 20.62
C LEU A 280 4.77 3.61 20.77
N MET A 281 5.35 3.94 21.92
CA MET A 281 6.75 3.62 22.24
C MET A 281 6.99 2.11 22.33
N ALA A 282 6.07 1.36 22.93
CA ALA A 282 6.14 -0.11 22.98
C ALA A 282 6.09 -0.74 21.58
N GLN A 283 5.39 -0.11 20.63
CA GLN A 283 5.35 -0.49 19.22
C GLN A 283 6.51 0.08 18.38
N ASN A 284 7.44 0.81 19.01
CA ASN A 284 8.55 1.50 18.34
C ASN A 284 8.08 2.45 17.20
N SER A 285 6.93 3.10 17.41
CA SER A 285 6.34 4.03 16.45
C SER A 285 7.07 5.38 16.43
N SER A 286 7.28 5.90 15.22
CA SER A 286 7.80 7.26 14.96
C SER A 286 6.71 8.33 14.81
N LEU A 287 5.43 7.98 14.99
CA LEU A 287 4.28 8.82 14.67
C LEU A 287 4.32 10.17 15.40
N GLU A 288 4.52 10.15 16.72
CA GLU A 288 4.50 11.35 17.55
C GLU A 288 5.59 12.35 17.13
N PHE A 289 6.82 11.86 16.90
CA PHE A 289 7.90 12.67 16.39
C PHE A 289 7.57 13.31 15.04
N LYS A 290 7.03 12.52 14.10
CA LYS A 290 6.67 13.01 12.76
C LYS A 290 5.56 14.06 12.79
N LEU A 291 4.58 13.92 13.70
CA LEU A 291 3.55 14.94 13.92
C LEU A 291 4.14 16.24 14.46
N HIS A 292 5.00 16.16 15.48
CA HIS A 292 5.71 17.34 16.01
C HIS A 292 6.57 18.01 14.93
N ARG A 293 7.23 17.21 14.08
CA ARG A 293 8.02 17.69 12.93
C ARG A 293 7.14 18.45 11.93
N LEU A 294 5.99 17.90 11.52
CA LEU A 294 5.06 18.59 10.62
C LEU A 294 4.51 19.88 11.22
N TYR A 295 4.21 19.88 12.52
CA TYR A 295 3.72 21.06 13.20
C TYR A 295 4.79 22.15 13.25
N PHE A 296 6.03 21.77 13.59
CA PHE A 296 7.15 22.70 13.57
C PHE A 296 7.39 23.29 12.17
N ILE A 297 7.32 22.46 11.11
CA ILE A 297 7.40 22.93 9.72
C ILE A 297 6.28 23.94 9.42
N SER A 298 5.05 23.71 9.90
CA SER A 298 3.97 24.68 9.74
C SER A 298 4.26 26.03 10.42
N LEU A 299 4.95 26.02 11.57
CA LEU A 299 5.41 27.26 12.23
C LEU A 299 6.49 27.96 11.41
N LEU A 300 7.43 27.21 10.83
CA LEU A 300 8.47 27.77 9.95
C LEU A 300 7.89 28.45 8.71
N MET A 301 6.83 27.89 8.14
CA MET A 301 6.11 28.48 7.00
C MET A 301 5.44 29.83 7.35
N GLY A 302 5.20 30.10 8.64
CA GLY A 302 4.75 31.42 9.12
C GLY A 302 5.85 32.49 9.15
N GLY A 303 7.09 32.15 8.78
CA GLY A 303 8.22 33.07 8.68
C GLY A 303 8.64 33.67 10.03
N THR A 304 9.18 34.88 10.00
CA THR A 304 9.72 35.54 11.20
C THR A 304 8.67 35.84 12.28
N GLN A 305 7.39 35.93 11.92
CA GLN A 305 6.31 36.19 12.87
C GLN A 305 6.15 35.04 13.87
N ASN A 306 6.34 33.81 13.41
CA ASN A 306 6.21 32.60 14.22
C ASN A 306 7.54 32.15 14.83
N GLN A 307 8.64 32.90 14.68
CA GLN A 307 9.96 32.50 15.16
C GLN A 307 9.97 32.21 16.67
N ARG A 308 9.34 33.08 17.47
CA ARG A 308 9.26 32.88 18.93
C ARG A 308 8.45 31.63 19.28
N GLU A 309 7.34 31.40 18.58
CA GLU A 309 6.49 30.24 18.78
C GLU A 309 7.21 28.95 18.39
N ALA A 310 7.91 28.93 17.26
CA ALA A 310 8.74 27.81 16.81
C ALA A 310 9.81 27.46 17.86
N LEU A 311 10.55 28.45 18.36
CA LEU A 311 11.57 28.23 19.40
C LEU A 311 10.97 27.71 20.71
N GLN A 312 9.78 28.18 21.09
CA GLN A 312 9.08 27.66 22.25
C GLN A 312 8.62 26.22 22.03
N TYR A 313 8.09 25.92 20.85
CA TYR A 313 7.60 24.59 20.48
C TYR A 313 8.72 23.56 20.35
N ALA A 314 9.95 23.98 20.01
CA ALA A 314 11.12 23.12 19.91
C ALA A 314 11.38 22.28 21.17
N LYS A 315 10.90 22.73 22.35
CA LYS A 315 10.97 21.98 23.61
C LYS A 315 10.25 20.63 23.55
N ASN A 316 9.24 20.48 22.68
CA ASN A 316 8.55 19.21 22.48
C ASN A 316 9.44 18.13 21.82
N PHE A 317 10.59 18.51 21.23
CA PHE A 317 11.53 17.55 20.66
C PHE A 317 12.44 16.87 21.69
N GLN A 318 12.45 17.32 22.95
CA GLN A 318 13.34 16.78 24.00
C GLN A 318 13.23 15.25 24.17
N PRO A 319 12.03 14.64 24.23
CA PRO A 319 11.90 13.18 24.36
C PRO A 319 12.47 12.40 23.18
N PHE A 320 12.61 13.04 22.01
CA PHE A 320 13.02 12.42 20.75
C PHE A 320 14.50 12.67 20.42
N ALA A 321 15.21 13.45 21.24
CA ALA A 321 16.56 13.91 20.94
C ALA A 321 17.55 12.77 20.68
N VAL A 322 17.45 11.66 21.42
CA VAL A 322 18.36 10.51 21.27
C VAL A 322 18.16 9.81 19.92
N ASN A 323 16.90 9.58 19.53
CA ASN A 323 16.57 8.77 18.35
C ASN A 323 16.49 9.60 17.06
N HIS A 324 16.25 10.91 17.16
CA HIS A 324 15.98 11.80 16.03
C HIS A 324 16.89 13.05 15.99
N GLN A 325 18.08 12.98 16.60
CA GLN A 325 19.00 14.11 16.71
C GLN A 325 19.27 14.82 15.36
N LYS A 326 19.54 14.05 14.30
CA LYS A 326 19.87 14.60 12.98
C LYS A 326 18.70 15.38 12.38
N ASP A 327 17.48 14.84 12.47
CA ASP A 327 16.27 15.50 11.99
C ASP A 327 16.02 16.80 12.77
N ILE A 328 16.20 16.77 14.10
CA ILE A 328 16.05 17.96 14.95
C ILE A 328 17.08 19.02 14.57
N GLN A 329 18.33 18.65 14.30
CA GLN A 329 19.37 19.58 13.85
C GLN A 329 19.01 20.25 12.52
N VAL A 330 18.45 19.50 11.57
CA VAL A 330 17.95 20.05 10.29
C VAL A 330 16.82 21.05 10.54
N LEU A 331 15.85 20.71 11.40
CA LEU A 331 14.75 21.61 11.76
C LEU A 331 15.26 22.90 12.43
N MET A 332 16.21 22.80 13.37
CA MET A 332 16.80 23.97 14.02
C MET A 332 17.65 24.81 13.05
N GLY A 333 18.41 24.17 12.17
CA GLY A 333 19.22 24.84 11.15
C GLY A 333 18.39 25.64 10.14
N SER A 334 17.18 25.18 9.84
CA SER A 334 16.25 25.88 8.95
C SER A 334 15.83 27.28 9.44
N LEU A 335 15.91 27.55 10.76
CA LEU A 335 15.53 28.83 11.36
C LEU A 335 16.35 30.01 10.82
N VAL A 336 17.58 29.77 10.35
CA VAL A 336 18.47 30.78 9.75
C VAL A 336 17.85 31.39 8.48
N TYR A 337 17.00 30.63 7.78
CA TYR A 337 16.40 31.02 6.50
C TYR A 337 14.98 31.59 6.63
N LEU A 338 14.46 31.79 7.85
CA LEU A 338 13.11 32.30 8.07
C LEU A 338 12.83 33.65 7.38
N ARG A 339 13.85 34.51 7.23
CA ARG A 339 13.69 35.81 6.55
C ARG A 339 13.51 35.65 5.04
N GLN A 340 14.17 34.65 4.44
CA GLN A 340 14.11 34.38 3.00
C GLN A 340 12.97 33.43 2.62
N GLY A 341 12.38 32.73 3.60
CA GLY A 341 11.43 31.65 3.37
C GLY A 341 12.14 30.31 3.23
N ILE A 342 11.53 29.25 3.77
CA ILE A 342 12.09 27.89 3.72
C ILE A 342 12.09 27.35 2.27
N GLU A 343 11.10 27.76 1.48
CA GLU A 343 10.95 27.45 0.07
C GLU A 343 12.15 27.94 -0.78
N ASN A 344 12.84 28.99 -0.34
CA ASN A 344 14.01 29.55 -1.01
C ASN A 344 15.35 29.11 -0.37
N SER A 345 15.33 28.03 0.41
CA SER A 345 16.46 27.56 1.19
C SER A 345 16.91 26.14 0.80
N PRO A 346 18.10 25.68 1.24
CA PRO A 346 18.51 24.28 1.12
C PRO A 346 17.53 23.28 1.80
N TYR A 347 16.63 23.79 2.65
CA TYR A 347 15.64 23.01 3.40
C TYR A 347 14.28 22.88 2.69
N VAL A 348 14.16 23.24 1.41
CA VAL A 348 12.91 23.11 0.63
C VAL A 348 12.30 21.71 0.68
N HIS A 349 13.12 20.67 0.81
CA HIS A 349 12.69 19.28 0.96
C HIS A 349 11.84 19.03 2.22
N LEU A 350 11.91 19.89 3.24
CA LEU A 350 11.03 19.84 4.41
C LEU A 350 9.57 20.16 4.06
N LEU A 351 9.32 20.81 2.92
CA LEU A 351 7.99 21.19 2.46
C LEU A 351 7.34 20.15 1.54
N ASP A 352 7.96 18.98 1.35
CA ASP A 352 7.41 17.93 0.50
C ASP A 352 6.00 17.51 0.99
N ALA A 353 5.02 17.61 0.09
CA ALA A 353 3.64 17.26 0.34
C ALA A 353 3.44 15.76 0.61
N ASN A 354 4.36 14.89 0.14
CA ASN A 354 4.27 13.44 0.38
C ASN A 354 4.26 13.09 1.87
N GLN A 355 4.85 13.94 2.72
CA GLN A 355 4.87 13.74 4.17
C GLN A 355 3.46 13.70 4.79
N TRP A 356 2.47 14.32 4.14
CA TRP A 356 1.07 14.28 4.57
C TRP A 356 0.39 12.95 4.23
N ALA A 357 0.74 12.34 3.10
CA ALA A 357 0.27 10.99 2.79
C ALA A 357 0.92 9.98 3.74
N ASP A 358 2.25 10.08 3.92
CA ASP A 358 3.01 9.22 4.82
C ASP A 358 2.49 9.29 6.27
N ILE A 359 2.14 10.48 6.77
CA ILE A 359 1.62 10.59 8.14
C ILE A 359 0.23 9.98 8.30
N CYS A 360 -0.63 10.05 7.28
CA CYS A 360 -1.94 9.40 7.30
C CYS A 360 -1.78 7.87 7.32
N ASP A 361 -0.86 7.32 6.54
CA ASP A 361 -0.59 5.88 6.50
C ASP A 361 -0.02 5.38 7.83
N ILE A 362 0.94 6.12 8.39
CA ILE A 362 1.54 5.80 9.70
C ILE A 362 0.49 5.88 10.80
N PHE A 363 -0.32 6.94 10.82
CA PHE A 363 -1.40 7.09 11.79
C PHE A 363 -2.40 5.94 11.69
N THR A 364 -2.86 5.61 10.48
CA THR A 364 -3.81 4.51 10.25
C THR A 364 -3.26 3.19 10.77
N ARG A 365 -2.01 2.86 10.38
CA ARG A 365 -1.38 1.61 10.81
C ARG A 365 -1.26 1.53 12.33
N ASP A 366 -0.72 2.57 12.96
CA ASP A 366 -0.43 2.55 14.39
C ASP A 366 -1.72 2.59 15.22
N ALA A 367 -2.72 3.38 14.80
CA ALA A 367 -4.03 3.42 15.44
C ALA A 367 -4.78 2.09 15.32
N CYS A 368 -4.79 1.46 14.14
CA CYS A 368 -5.37 0.13 13.97
C CYS A 368 -4.67 -0.91 14.85
N ALA A 369 -3.34 -0.88 14.93
CA ALA A 369 -2.58 -1.79 15.78
C ALA A 369 -2.91 -1.62 17.28
N LEU A 370 -3.07 -0.38 17.77
CA LEU A 370 -3.46 -0.10 19.15
C LEU A 370 -4.89 -0.56 19.47
N LEU A 371 -5.80 -0.42 18.52
CA LEU A 371 -7.20 -0.80 18.66
C LEU A 371 -7.46 -2.30 18.44
N GLY A 372 -6.43 -3.08 18.07
CA GLY A 372 -6.59 -4.50 17.71
C GLY A 372 -7.35 -4.72 16.41
N LEU A 373 -7.39 -3.71 15.53
CA LEU A 373 -8.06 -3.73 14.25
C LEU A 373 -7.08 -4.12 13.15
N SER A 374 -7.55 -4.83 12.12
CA SER A 374 -6.79 -4.98 10.88
C SER A 374 -6.56 -3.61 10.24
N VAL A 375 -5.40 -3.38 9.63
CA VAL A 375 -5.14 -2.12 8.90
C VAL A 375 -5.97 -2.06 7.63
N GLU A 376 -6.00 -3.17 6.88
CA GLU A 376 -6.82 -3.30 5.68
C GLU A 376 -8.23 -3.78 6.02
N SER A 377 -9.23 -3.32 5.26
CA SER A 377 -10.60 -3.80 5.38
C SER A 377 -10.69 -5.27 4.95
N PRO A 378 -11.29 -6.17 5.75
CA PRO A 378 -11.54 -7.56 5.34
C PRO A 378 -12.31 -7.65 4.02
N LEU A 379 -13.26 -6.73 3.77
CA LEU A 379 -14.00 -6.66 2.51
C LEU A 379 -13.08 -6.38 1.34
N SER A 380 -12.21 -5.37 1.48
CA SER A 380 -11.30 -4.93 0.41
C SER A 380 -10.27 -6.01 0.08
N VAL A 381 -9.70 -6.65 1.11
CA VAL A 381 -8.76 -7.76 0.96
C VAL A 381 -9.44 -8.95 0.29
N SER A 382 -10.63 -9.35 0.76
CA SER A 382 -11.37 -10.50 0.22
C SER A 382 -11.80 -10.27 -1.22
N PHE A 383 -12.29 -9.07 -1.53
CA PHE A 383 -12.66 -8.69 -2.90
C PHE A 383 -11.43 -8.70 -3.83
N SER A 384 -10.33 -8.10 -3.40
CA SER A 384 -9.09 -8.06 -4.19
C SER A 384 -8.52 -9.46 -4.43
N ALA A 385 -8.49 -10.30 -3.41
CA ALA A 385 -8.08 -11.70 -3.53
C ALA A 385 -9.01 -12.48 -4.47
N GLY A 386 -10.33 -12.24 -4.36
CA GLY A 386 -11.34 -12.78 -5.26
C GLY A 386 -11.09 -12.40 -6.72
N CYS A 387 -10.80 -11.13 -7.03
CA CYS A 387 -10.46 -10.69 -8.39
C CYS A 387 -9.21 -11.38 -8.96
N VAL A 388 -8.23 -11.71 -8.11
CA VAL A 388 -7.03 -12.45 -8.53
C VAL A 388 -7.36 -13.93 -8.78
N ALA A 389 -8.17 -14.54 -7.91
CA ALA A 389 -8.52 -15.96 -8.01
C ALA A 389 -9.55 -16.27 -9.11
N LEU A 390 -10.49 -15.36 -9.35
CA LEU A 390 -11.66 -15.59 -10.20
C LEU A 390 -11.33 -16.10 -11.61
N PRO A 391 -10.36 -15.54 -12.37
CA PRO A 391 -10.01 -16.06 -13.69
C PRO A 391 -9.54 -17.52 -13.66
N ALA A 392 -8.82 -17.91 -12.62
CA ALA A 392 -8.32 -19.28 -12.48
C ALA A 392 -9.47 -20.24 -12.13
N LEU A 393 -10.41 -19.81 -11.28
CA LEU A 393 -11.61 -20.58 -10.92
C LEU A 393 -12.55 -20.80 -12.13
N ILE A 394 -12.79 -19.77 -12.93
CA ILE A 394 -13.61 -19.87 -14.16
C ILE A 394 -13.01 -20.91 -15.13
N ASN A 395 -11.70 -20.84 -15.37
CA ASN A 395 -11.01 -21.77 -16.26
C ASN A 395 -11.13 -23.23 -15.77
N ILE A 396 -11.01 -23.46 -14.47
CA ILE A 396 -11.12 -24.81 -13.90
C ILE A 396 -12.53 -25.34 -14.03
N LYS A 397 -13.54 -24.51 -13.74
CA LYS A 397 -14.92 -24.93 -13.89
C LYS A 397 -15.21 -25.39 -15.31
N ALA A 398 -14.78 -24.62 -16.32
CA ALA A 398 -14.91 -24.99 -17.72
C ALA A 398 -14.24 -26.35 -18.03
N VAL A 399 -13.08 -26.62 -17.43
CA VAL A 399 -12.38 -27.92 -17.57
C VAL A 399 -13.14 -29.06 -16.87
N ILE A 400 -13.70 -28.83 -15.68
CA ILE A 400 -14.48 -29.82 -14.92
C ILE A 400 -15.75 -30.20 -15.70
N GLU A 401 -16.48 -29.21 -16.22
CA GLU A 401 -17.70 -29.40 -17.01
C GLU A 401 -17.41 -30.12 -18.33
N GLN A 402 -16.31 -29.76 -19.03
CA GLN A 402 -15.92 -30.41 -20.28
C GLN A 402 -15.38 -31.83 -20.10
N ARG A 403 -14.67 -32.11 -19.00
CA ARG A 403 -13.98 -33.39 -18.76
C ARG A 403 -14.74 -34.35 -17.85
N GLN A 404 -15.96 -34.01 -17.43
CA GLN A 404 -16.78 -34.80 -16.48
C GLN A 404 -16.00 -35.23 -15.22
N CYS A 405 -15.08 -34.39 -14.75
CA CYS A 405 -14.25 -34.67 -13.58
C CYS A 405 -14.95 -34.17 -12.31
N THR A 406 -16.12 -34.75 -11.99
CA THR A 406 -17.02 -34.32 -10.90
C THR A 406 -16.50 -34.56 -9.49
N GLY A 407 -15.32 -35.18 -9.33
CA GLY A 407 -14.74 -35.53 -8.03
C GLY A 407 -13.56 -34.66 -7.56
N VAL A 408 -13.18 -33.62 -8.32
CA VAL A 408 -12.03 -32.76 -7.98
C VAL A 408 -12.40 -31.73 -6.89
N TRP A 409 -13.68 -31.34 -6.82
CA TRP A 409 -14.21 -30.36 -5.85
C TRP A 409 -14.80 -31.06 -4.61
N ASN A 410 -14.08 -32.04 -4.05
CA ASN A 410 -14.60 -32.87 -2.95
C ASN A 410 -14.08 -32.48 -1.56
N GLN A 411 -13.08 -31.60 -1.47
CA GLN A 411 -12.61 -31.08 -0.19
C GLN A 411 -13.26 -29.73 0.06
N LYS A 412 -14.05 -29.64 1.14
CA LYS A 412 -14.84 -28.44 1.47
C LYS A 412 -14.00 -27.20 1.76
N ASP A 413 -12.69 -27.37 2.02
CA ASP A 413 -11.84 -26.34 2.60
C ASP A 413 -10.62 -25.94 1.72
N GLU A 414 -10.44 -26.55 0.54
CA GLU A 414 -9.26 -26.29 -0.31
C GLU A 414 -9.63 -26.10 -1.79
N LEU A 415 -8.94 -25.15 -2.44
CA LEU A 415 -9.04 -24.97 -3.88
C LEU A 415 -8.28 -26.07 -4.62
N PRO A 416 -8.76 -26.53 -5.79
CA PRO A 416 -8.10 -27.57 -6.58
C PRO A 416 -6.77 -27.12 -7.20
N ILE A 417 -6.47 -25.81 -7.16
CA ILE A 417 -5.21 -25.22 -7.57
C ILE A 417 -4.71 -24.24 -6.51
N GLU A 418 -3.40 -24.05 -6.49
CA GLU A 418 -2.78 -22.94 -5.79
C GLU A 418 -2.98 -21.65 -6.60
N VAL A 419 -3.55 -20.62 -5.97
CA VAL A 419 -3.64 -19.27 -6.53
C VAL A 419 -2.64 -18.39 -5.78
N ASP A 420 -1.61 -17.92 -6.49
CA ASP A 420 -0.64 -16.99 -5.91
C ASP A 420 -1.26 -15.59 -5.77
N LEU A 421 -1.70 -15.27 -4.56
CA LEU A 421 -2.21 -13.94 -4.19
C LEU A 421 -1.10 -12.91 -3.92
N GLY A 422 0.17 -13.33 -4.01
CA GLY A 422 1.34 -12.52 -3.71
C GLY A 422 1.60 -12.32 -2.21
N LYS A 423 2.83 -11.88 -1.91
CA LYS A 423 3.34 -11.75 -0.54
C LYS A 423 2.58 -10.76 0.35
N LYS A 424 1.79 -9.84 -0.22
CA LYS A 424 1.01 -8.86 0.53
C LYS A 424 -0.13 -9.52 1.33
N CYS A 425 -0.60 -10.67 0.86
CA CYS A 425 -1.67 -11.44 1.51
C CYS A 425 -1.12 -12.47 2.52
N TRP A 426 0.18 -12.39 2.88
CA TRP A 426 0.80 -13.29 3.84
C TRP A 426 0.71 -12.70 5.25
N TYR A 427 -0.44 -12.91 5.88
CA TYR A 427 -0.73 -12.36 7.20
C TYR A 427 -0.20 -13.23 8.35
N HIS A 428 -0.06 -14.54 8.12
CA HIS A 428 0.27 -15.51 9.16
C HIS A 428 1.36 -16.45 8.66
N SER A 429 2.29 -16.80 9.56
CA SER A 429 3.28 -17.83 9.30
C SER A 429 2.61 -19.20 9.31
N ILE A 430 2.71 -19.92 8.19
CA ILE A 430 2.17 -21.26 8.05
C ILE A 430 3.32 -22.27 8.15
N PHE A 431 3.12 -23.32 8.95
CA PHE A 431 4.03 -24.46 8.99
C PHE A 431 3.39 -25.67 8.31
N ALA A 432 4.08 -26.22 7.32
CA ALA A 432 3.72 -27.51 6.72
C ALA A 432 4.56 -28.61 7.34
N CYS A 433 3.91 -29.61 7.91
CA CYS A 433 4.57 -30.76 8.51
C CYS A 433 5.32 -31.54 7.44
N PRO A 434 6.65 -31.68 7.53
CA PRO A 434 7.42 -32.33 6.48
C PRO A 434 7.28 -33.86 6.45
N ILE A 435 6.71 -34.45 7.51
CA ILE A 435 6.45 -35.90 7.62
C ILE A 435 5.09 -36.27 7.03
N LEU A 436 4.04 -35.58 7.46
CA LEU A 436 2.68 -35.81 6.97
C LEU A 436 2.36 -35.03 5.70
N ARG A 437 3.25 -34.10 5.29
CA ARG A 437 3.09 -33.21 4.13
C ARG A 437 1.77 -32.44 4.16
N GLN A 438 1.32 -32.07 5.35
CA GLN A 438 0.08 -31.35 5.59
C GLN A 438 0.35 -30.09 6.41
N GLN A 439 -0.41 -29.04 6.16
CA GLN A 439 -0.39 -27.82 6.97
C GLN A 439 -0.81 -28.10 8.41
N THR A 440 -0.14 -27.48 9.39
CA THR A 440 -0.56 -27.56 10.79
C THR A 440 -1.76 -26.68 11.07
N THR A 441 -2.61 -27.13 11.99
CA THR A 441 -3.83 -26.44 12.43
C THR A 441 -3.78 -26.22 13.95
N GLU A 442 -4.76 -25.53 14.53
CA GLU A 442 -4.85 -25.37 16.00
C GLU A 442 -4.96 -26.72 16.73
N ASN A 443 -5.67 -27.68 16.13
CA ASN A 443 -5.82 -29.04 16.64
C ASN A 443 -4.56 -29.89 16.39
N ASN A 444 -3.81 -29.59 15.34
CA ASN A 444 -2.58 -30.28 14.96
C ASN A 444 -1.39 -29.30 14.82
N PRO A 445 -0.93 -28.70 15.93
CA PRO A 445 0.02 -27.60 15.87
C PRO A 445 1.45 -28.10 15.63
N PRO A 446 2.37 -27.20 15.26
CA PRO A 446 3.80 -27.49 15.16
C PRO A 446 4.40 -27.76 16.54
N MET A 447 5.12 -28.87 16.64
CA MET A 447 5.77 -29.38 17.84
C MET A 447 7.30 -29.39 17.62
N LYS A 448 8.02 -28.67 18.48
CA LYS A 448 9.49 -28.70 18.55
C LYS A 448 9.95 -29.93 19.31
N LEU A 449 10.80 -30.72 18.68
CA LEU A 449 11.57 -31.78 19.32
C LEU A 449 12.73 -31.19 20.13
N VAL A 450 13.27 -31.95 21.08
CA VAL A 450 14.42 -31.53 21.92
C VAL A 450 15.66 -31.21 21.09
N CYS A 451 15.80 -31.85 19.93
CA CYS A 451 16.87 -31.58 18.96
C CYS A 451 16.66 -30.30 18.13
N GLY A 452 15.52 -29.60 18.29
CA GLY A 452 15.19 -28.37 17.59
C GLY A 452 14.45 -28.53 16.27
N HIS A 453 14.32 -29.75 15.72
CA HIS A 453 13.47 -30.01 14.56
C HIS A 453 11.99 -29.87 14.89
N ILE A 454 11.19 -29.46 13.91
CA ILE A 454 9.76 -29.19 14.08
C ILE A 454 8.98 -30.19 13.22
N ILE A 455 7.95 -30.80 13.81
CA ILE A 455 6.99 -31.71 13.15
C ILE A 455 5.58 -31.40 13.67
N SER A 456 4.51 -31.89 13.04
CA SER A 456 3.16 -31.70 13.61
C SER A 456 2.87 -32.65 14.78
N ARG A 457 1.88 -32.30 15.61
CA ARG A 457 1.40 -33.14 16.72
C ARG A 457 0.94 -34.52 16.26
N ASP A 458 0.24 -34.61 15.14
CA ASP A 458 -0.18 -35.89 14.58
C ASP A 458 1.01 -36.74 14.12
N ALA A 459 2.03 -36.11 13.52
CA ALA A 459 3.25 -36.81 13.13
C ALA A 459 3.98 -37.34 14.36
N LEU A 460 4.04 -36.53 15.41
CA LEU A 460 4.62 -36.89 16.70
C LEU A 460 3.90 -38.11 17.31
N ASN A 461 2.57 -38.09 17.33
CA ASN A 461 1.75 -39.19 17.85
C ASN A 461 1.88 -40.47 16.99
N LYS A 462 1.93 -40.34 15.66
CA LYS A 462 2.08 -41.48 14.74
C LYS A 462 3.46 -42.13 14.80
N MET A 463 4.51 -41.36 15.08
CA MET A 463 5.88 -41.88 15.19
C MET A 463 6.20 -42.43 16.59
N PHE A 464 5.30 -42.26 17.55
CA PHE A 464 5.48 -42.80 18.89
C PHE A 464 5.20 -44.31 18.93
N ASN A 465 6.20 -45.09 19.32
CA ASN A 465 6.14 -46.55 19.38
C ASN A 465 6.03 -47.09 20.82
N GLY A 466 5.46 -46.30 21.74
CA GLY A 466 5.18 -46.73 23.12
C GLY A 466 6.28 -46.47 24.15
N SER A 467 7.52 -46.19 23.75
CA SER A 467 8.60 -45.87 24.71
C SER A 467 9.46 -44.66 24.33
N LYS A 468 9.81 -44.49 23.05
CA LYS A 468 10.65 -43.36 22.60
C LYS A 468 10.29 -42.93 21.18
N LEU A 469 10.30 -41.63 20.96
CA LEU A 469 10.17 -41.04 19.63
C LEU A 469 11.58 -40.75 19.07
N LYS A 470 11.85 -41.22 17.85
CA LYS A 470 13.08 -40.86 17.12
C LYS A 470 12.80 -39.71 16.18
N CYS A 471 13.71 -38.74 16.14
CA CYS A 471 13.62 -37.66 15.17
C CYS A 471 13.83 -38.20 13.74
N PRO A 472 13.02 -37.80 12.75
CA PRO A 472 13.19 -38.24 11.36
C PRO A 472 14.39 -37.58 10.66
N TYR A 473 14.94 -36.51 11.21
CA TYR A 473 16.04 -35.73 10.62
C TYR A 473 17.40 -35.96 11.29
N CYS A 474 17.44 -36.59 12.47
CA CYS A 474 18.66 -36.77 13.24
C CYS A 474 18.54 -37.99 14.17
N PRO A 475 19.65 -38.53 14.70
CA PRO A 475 19.63 -39.75 15.51
C PRO A 475 19.07 -39.54 16.94
N MET A 476 18.59 -38.35 17.28
CA MET A 476 18.16 -38.01 18.63
C MET A 476 16.81 -38.66 18.97
N GLU A 477 16.72 -39.23 20.17
CA GLU A 477 15.52 -39.85 20.72
C GLU A 477 15.00 -39.06 21.91
N GLN A 478 13.68 -39.07 22.13
CA GLN A 478 13.04 -38.34 23.22
C GLN A 478 11.73 -39.00 23.67
N SER A 479 11.19 -38.56 24.81
CA SER A 479 9.80 -38.84 25.17
C SER A 479 8.87 -37.93 24.35
N PRO A 480 7.64 -38.37 23.99
CA PRO A 480 6.65 -37.51 23.35
C PRO A 480 6.31 -36.26 24.17
N GLY A 481 6.30 -36.39 25.50
CA GLY A 481 5.97 -35.29 26.42
C GLY A 481 7.01 -34.17 26.45
N ASP A 482 8.24 -34.42 25.98
CA ASP A 482 9.30 -33.41 25.95
C ASP A 482 9.14 -32.42 24.79
N ALA A 483 8.28 -32.74 23.82
CA ALA A 483 8.04 -31.87 22.69
C ALA A 483 7.20 -30.65 23.10
N LYS A 484 7.65 -29.47 22.67
CA LYS A 484 6.98 -28.20 23.01
C LYS A 484 6.28 -27.65 21.79
N GLN A 485 5.02 -27.25 21.96
CA GLN A 485 4.30 -26.50 20.93
C GLN A 485 5.03 -25.19 20.64
N ILE A 486 5.11 -24.82 19.37
CA ILE A 486 5.60 -23.51 18.91
C ILE A 486 4.40 -22.70 18.42
N PHE A 487 4.45 -21.39 18.68
CA PHE A 487 3.58 -20.39 18.06
C PHE A 487 4.44 -19.55 17.13
N PHE A 488 4.00 -19.37 15.88
CA PHE A 488 4.72 -18.61 14.85
C PHE A 488 4.21 -17.19 14.71
#